data_AF-A0A974TD68-F1
#
_entry.id   AF-A0A974TD68-F1
#
_cell.length_a   1.000
_cell.length_b   1.000
_cell.length_c   1.000
_cell.angle_alpha   90.00
_cell.angle_beta   90.00
_cell.angle_gamma   90.00
#
_symmetry.space_group_name_H-M   'P 1'
#
loop_
_entity.id
_entity.type
_entity.pdbx_description
1 polymer ?
#
loop_
_entity_poly.entity_id
_entity_poly.type
_entity_poly.pdbx_seq_one_letter_code
_entity_poly.pdbx_strand_id
1 'polypeptide(L)'
;MLRQLLVKAQAVGLAAGLSAFPVFAAEMIEAIGAVRCGDLQKPYAVEFLAPEDADVQASAKRMVKGSEDINSAPPALSLDGKRCSDGRCAFRAAKGQLYKLASNSPGPPLGRLSISVTRP
;
A
#
# COMPACT_ATOMS: atom_id res chain seq x y z
N MET A 1 -51.26 37.47 38.09
CA MET A 1 -50.13 37.68 39.03
C MET A 1 -49.11 36.58 38.74
N LEU A 2 -48.11 36.84 37.90
CA LEU A 2 -46.78 37.40 38.21
C LEU A 2 -45.75 36.28 38.50
N ARG A 3 -44.60 36.38 37.80
CA ARG A 3 -43.27 35.74 38.02
C ARG A 3 -43.02 34.46 37.21
N GLN A 4 -42.46 34.58 36.00
CA GLN A 4 -41.01 34.67 35.69
C GLN A 4 -40.19 33.56 36.34
N LEU A 5 -39.62 32.68 35.51
CA LEU A 5 -38.40 31.94 35.83
C LEU A 5 -37.66 31.56 34.54
N LEU A 6 -36.58 32.31 34.33
CA LEU A 6 -35.31 31.92 33.71
C LEU A 6 -35.33 31.27 32.32
N VAL A 7 -35.07 32.13 31.33
CA VAL A 7 -34.35 31.78 30.10
C VAL A 7 -32.98 31.22 30.49
N LYS A 8 -32.82 29.90 30.43
CA LYS A 8 -31.52 29.24 30.51
C LYS A 8 -30.91 29.25 29.11
N ALA A 9 -30.02 30.20 28.86
CA ALA A 9 -29.08 30.15 27.74
C ALA A 9 -28.23 28.88 27.89
N GLN A 10 -28.45 27.89 27.03
CA GLN A 10 -27.54 26.76 26.87
C GLN A 10 -26.85 26.92 25.53
N ALA A 11 -25.58 27.32 25.61
CA ALA A 11 -24.64 27.29 24.51
C ALA A 11 -24.52 25.85 24.00
N VAL A 12 -25.15 25.54 22.88
CA VAL A 12 -24.89 24.29 22.16
C VAL A 12 -23.60 24.49 21.40
N GLY A 13 -22.50 23.98 21.97
CA GLY A 13 -21.20 23.96 21.34
C GLY A 13 -21.26 23.17 20.03
N LEU A 14 -20.72 23.74 18.95
CA LEU A 14 -20.43 23.01 17.73
C LEU A 14 -19.36 21.96 18.06
N ALA A 15 -19.79 20.71 18.24
CA ALA A 15 -18.91 19.56 18.13
C ALA A 15 -18.55 19.39 16.65
N ALA A 16 -17.48 20.04 16.22
CA ALA A 16 -16.82 19.71 14.96
C ALA A 16 -16.17 18.33 15.12
N GLY A 17 -16.96 17.29 14.84
CA GLY A 17 -16.46 15.93 14.67
C GLY A 17 -15.55 15.90 13.45
N LEU A 18 -14.25 16.08 13.67
CA LEU A 18 -13.23 15.73 12.69
C LEU A 18 -13.31 14.21 12.51
N SER A 19 -14.05 13.78 11.49
CA SER A 19 -13.98 12.42 10.98
C SER A 19 -12.56 12.22 10.45
N ALA A 20 -11.66 11.75 11.31
CA ALA A 20 -10.39 11.20 10.90
C ALA A 20 -10.71 9.94 10.10
N PHE A 21 -10.78 10.08 8.78
CA PHE A 21 -10.76 8.92 7.91
C PHE A 21 -9.45 8.19 8.20
N PRO A 22 -9.47 6.85 8.38
CA PRO A 22 -8.25 6.09 8.39
C PRO A 22 -7.67 6.24 6.98
N VAL A 23 -6.73 7.18 6.84
CA VAL A 23 -5.78 7.15 5.75
C VAL A 23 -4.97 5.89 6.01
N PHE A 24 -5.39 4.77 5.40
CA PHE A 24 -4.49 3.65 5.20
C PHE A 24 -3.31 4.24 4.44
N ALA A 25 -2.24 4.58 5.16
CA ALA A 25 -1.00 5.00 4.56
C ALA A 25 -0.55 3.81 3.71
N ALA A 26 -0.71 3.94 2.39
CA ALA A 26 -0.21 2.95 1.47
C ALA A 26 1.30 2.85 1.72
N GLU A 27 1.80 1.64 1.95
CA GLU A 27 3.22 1.46 2.20
C GLU A 27 4.01 1.95 0.98
N MET A 28 5.00 2.80 1.21
CA MET A 28 5.73 3.48 0.14
C MET A 28 7.17 2.98 0.00
N ILE A 29 7.62 2.89 -1.25
CA ILE A 29 8.99 2.63 -1.69
C ILE A 29 9.48 3.90 -2.40
N GLU A 30 10.46 4.59 -1.84
CA GLU A 30 11.03 5.83 -2.43
C GLU A 30 12.43 5.63 -3.00
N ALA A 31 12.93 4.39 -2.98
CA ALA A 31 14.28 4.06 -3.40
C ALA A 31 14.30 2.81 -4.29
N ILE A 32 15.12 2.86 -5.33
CA ILE A 32 15.48 1.67 -6.11
C ILE A 32 16.40 0.81 -5.23
N GLY A 33 16.13 -0.49 -5.15
CA GLY A 33 16.76 -1.45 -4.25
C GLY A 33 16.01 -1.69 -2.95
N ALA A 34 14.96 -0.92 -2.67
CA ALA A 34 14.16 -1.11 -1.47
C ALA A 34 13.12 -2.23 -1.64
N VAL A 35 12.79 -2.86 -0.51
CA VAL A 35 11.79 -3.91 -0.39
C VAL A 35 10.79 -3.53 0.70
N ARG A 36 9.52 -3.86 0.45
CA ARG A 36 8.44 -3.76 1.44
C ARG A 36 7.75 -5.09 1.55
N CYS A 37 7.58 -5.53 2.79
CA CYS A 37 7.00 -6.82 3.12
C CYS A 37 5.80 -6.59 4.03
N GLY A 38 4.62 -7.03 3.60
CA GLY A 38 3.42 -6.96 4.40
C GLY A 38 2.72 -8.30 4.50
N ASP A 39 1.70 -8.33 5.34
CA ASP A 39 0.86 -9.52 5.48
C ASP A 39 0.08 -9.81 4.19
N LEU A 40 -0.40 -11.04 4.04
CA LEU A 40 -1.20 -11.53 2.91
C LEU A 40 -2.63 -10.91 2.85
N GLN A 41 -2.81 -9.65 3.24
CA GLN A 41 -4.06 -8.92 3.03
C GLN A 41 -4.27 -8.75 1.52
N LYS A 42 -5.42 -9.17 0.99
CA LYS A 42 -5.67 -9.19 -0.46
C LYS A 42 -6.36 -7.90 -0.92
N PRO A 43 -5.84 -7.18 -1.93
CA PRO A 43 -4.47 -7.23 -2.48
C PRO A 43 -3.45 -6.45 -1.61
N TYR A 44 -2.22 -6.96 -1.51
CA TYR A 44 -1.13 -6.24 -0.83
C TYR A 44 -0.60 -5.19 -1.80
N ALA A 45 -0.70 -3.92 -1.44
CA ALA A 45 -0.39 -2.80 -2.33
C ALA A 45 0.67 -1.88 -1.72
N VAL A 46 1.63 -1.47 -2.56
CA VAL A 46 2.66 -0.50 -2.24
C VAL A 46 2.74 0.55 -3.34
N GLU A 47 3.08 1.77 -2.97
CA GLU A 47 3.31 2.86 -3.91
C GLU A 47 4.81 3.05 -4.09
N PHE A 48 5.29 3.12 -5.32
CA PHE A 48 6.69 3.40 -5.65
C PHE A 48 6.81 4.82 -6.20
N LEU A 49 7.49 5.70 -5.46
CA LEU A 49 7.87 7.02 -5.95
C LEU A 49 9.27 6.94 -6.54
N ALA A 50 9.38 7.14 -7.84
CA ALA A 50 10.66 7.01 -8.53
C ALA A 50 11.61 8.17 -8.18
N PRO A 51 12.79 7.91 -7.58
CA PRO A 51 13.73 8.97 -7.20
C PRO A 51 14.48 9.58 -8.40
N GLU A 52 14.56 8.84 -9.51
CA GLU A 52 15.28 9.21 -10.74
C GLU A 52 14.64 8.51 -11.95
N ASP A 53 15.02 8.95 -13.15
CA ASP A 53 14.67 8.28 -14.40
C ASP A 53 15.56 7.04 -14.59
N ALA A 54 14.97 5.85 -14.56
CA ALA A 54 15.71 4.59 -14.66
C ALA A 54 14.86 3.45 -15.21
N ASP A 55 15.49 2.53 -15.94
CA ASP A 55 14.91 1.23 -16.19
C ASP A 55 14.97 0.40 -14.91
N VAL A 56 13.80 -0.07 -14.46
CA VAL A 56 13.64 -0.80 -13.20
C VAL A 56 12.78 -2.04 -13.41
N GLN A 57 12.91 -2.97 -12.48
CA GLN A 57 12.08 -4.16 -12.39
C GLN A 57 11.43 -4.20 -11.02
N ALA A 58 10.10 -4.18 -10.99
CA ALA A 58 9.35 -4.56 -9.81
C ALA A 58 9.18 -6.08 -9.76
N SER A 59 9.38 -6.69 -8.60
CA SER A 59 9.14 -8.12 -8.39
C SER A 59 8.38 -8.38 -7.09
N ALA A 60 7.47 -9.35 -7.13
CA ALA A 60 6.75 -9.83 -5.97
C ALA A 60 7.27 -11.21 -5.55
N LYS A 61 7.50 -11.39 -4.25
CA LYS A 61 7.97 -12.64 -3.65
C LYS A 61 7.10 -13.01 -2.47
N ARG A 62 6.83 -14.30 -2.31
CA ARG A 62 6.22 -14.83 -1.10
C ARG A 62 7.33 -15.18 -0.11
N MET A 63 7.19 -14.74 1.13
CA MET A 63 8.11 -15.04 2.22
C MET A 63 7.42 -15.97 3.23
N VAL A 64 7.99 -17.14 3.48
CA VAL A 64 7.52 -18.12 4.47
C VAL A 64 8.63 -18.33 5.50
N LYS A 65 8.30 -18.13 6.79
CA LYS A 65 9.27 -18.23 7.90
C LYS A 65 10.56 -17.39 7.68
N GLY A 66 10.42 -16.22 7.04
CA GLY A 66 11.53 -15.30 6.77
C GLY A 66 12.39 -15.64 5.55
N SER A 67 12.08 -16.70 4.80
CA SER A 67 12.76 -17.07 3.55
C SER A 67 11.83 -16.96 2.35
N GLU A 68 12.37 -16.73 1.16
CA GLU A 68 11.61 -16.76 -0.08
C GLU A 68 11.07 -18.18 -0.33
N ASP A 69 9.76 -18.27 -0.61
CA ASP A 69 9.12 -19.51 -1.02
C ASP A 69 9.34 -19.75 -2.51
N ILE A 70 10.41 -20.48 -2.82
CA ILE A 70 10.80 -20.86 -4.19
C ILE A 70 10.01 -22.05 -4.74
N ASN A 71 9.27 -22.78 -3.88
CA ASN A 71 8.57 -23.99 -4.27
C ASN A 71 7.16 -23.70 -4.80
N SER A 72 6.60 -22.55 -4.43
CA SER A 72 5.30 -22.08 -4.92
C SER A 72 5.44 -21.28 -6.21
N ALA A 73 4.36 -21.21 -6.99
CA ALA A 73 4.26 -20.25 -8.08
C ALA A 73 4.45 -18.81 -7.56
N PRO A 74 5.14 -17.94 -8.33
CA PRO A 74 5.34 -16.55 -7.94
C PRO A 74 3.99 -15.84 -7.74
N PRO A 75 3.90 -14.91 -6.78
CA PRO A 75 2.69 -14.09 -6.61
C PRO A 75 2.38 -13.32 -7.90
N ALA A 76 1.09 -13.17 -8.21
CA ALA A 76 0.69 -12.24 -9.26
C ALA A 76 1.09 -10.82 -8.84
N LEU A 77 1.69 -10.07 -9.75
CA LEU A 77 2.04 -8.66 -9.57
C LEU A 77 1.31 -7.85 -10.64
N SER A 78 0.88 -6.65 -10.28
CA SER A 78 0.35 -5.67 -11.20
C SER A 78 0.99 -4.31 -10.97
N LEU A 79 1.27 -3.59 -12.06
CA LEU A 79 1.74 -2.22 -12.11
C LEU A 79 0.62 -1.34 -12.66
N ASP A 80 0.16 -0.35 -11.89
CA ASP A 80 -0.93 0.56 -12.25
C ASP A 80 -2.18 -0.17 -12.76
N GLY A 81 -2.52 -1.29 -12.12
CA GLY A 81 -3.65 -2.16 -12.48
C GLY A 81 -3.41 -3.11 -13.66
N LYS A 82 -2.27 -2.99 -14.36
CA LYS A 82 -1.89 -3.92 -15.43
C LYS A 82 -1.16 -5.13 -14.84
N ARG A 83 -1.64 -6.34 -15.11
CA ARG A 83 -0.95 -7.56 -14.69
C ARG A 83 0.40 -7.68 -15.37
N CYS A 84 1.37 -8.16 -14.61
CA CYS A 84 2.71 -8.45 -15.07
C CYS A 84 2.93 -9.95 -15.23
N SER A 85 3.89 -10.30 -16.08
CA SER A 85 4.26 -11.69 -16.34
C SER A 85 5.11 -12.24 -15.20
N ASP A 86 4.82 -13.45 -14.74
CA ASP A 86 5.62 -14.21 -13.75
C ASP A 86 5.93 -13.44 -12.45
N GLY A 87 5.05 -12.53 -12.03
CA GLY A 87 5.24 -11.72 -10.82
C GLY A 87 6.31 -10.64 -10.95
N ARG A 88 6.72 -10.27 -12.18
CA ARG A 88 7.73 -9.25 -12.45
C ARG A 88 7.27 -8.24 -13.51
N CYS A 89 7.44 -6.95 -13.23
CA CYS A 89 7.17 -5.86 -14.16
C CYS A 89 8.48 -5.13 -14.48
N ALA A 90 9.00 -5.24 -15.69
CA ALA A 90 10.04 -4.33 -16.16
C ALA A 90 9.37 -3.06 -16.73
N PHE A 91 9.81 -1.89 -16.28
CA PHE A 91 9.28 -0.61 -16.76
C PHE A 91 10.32 0.48 -16.62
N ARG A 92 10.14 1.54 -17.42
CA ARG A 92 10.94 2.75 -17.28
C ARG A 92 10.27 3.68 -16.29
N ALA A 93 10.90 3.84 -15.13
CA ALA A 93 10.49 4.77 -14.10
C ALA A 93 10.89 6.20 -14.52
N ALA A 94 9.98 7.15 -14.34
CA ALA A 94 10.21 8.57 -14.56
C ALA A 94 10.34 9.28 -13.21
N LYS A 95 11.31 10.18 -13.06
CA LYS A 95 11.56 10.85 -11.79
C LYS A 95 10.32 11.57 -11.26
N GLY A 96 9.99 11.35 -9.99
CA GLY A 96 8.84 11.95 -9.32
C GLY A 96 7.48 11.34 -9.69
N GLN A 97 7.45 10.35 -10.59
CA GLN A 97 6.24 9.61 -10.90
C GLN A 97 5.96 8.58 -9.81
N LEU A 98 4.69 8.52 -9.40
CA LEU A 98 4.18 7.48 -8.50
C LEU A 98 3.64 6.31 -9.32
N TYR A 99 4.03 5.10 -8.95
CA TYR A 99 3.63 3.85 -9.54
C TYR A 99 2.93 2.97 -8.50
N LYS A 100 1.79 2.40 -8.84
CA LYS A 100 1.05 1.52 -7.92
C LYS A 100 1.38 0.07 -8.19
N LEU A 101 2.02 -0.58 -7.23
CA LEU A 101 2.36 -1.99 -7.28
C LEU A 101 1.39 -2.75 -6.37
N ALA A 102 0.70 -3.73 -6.92
CA ALA A 102 -0.19 -4.58 -6.13
C ALA A 102 0.10 -6.05 -6.40
N SER A 103 0.21 -6.84 -5.35
CA SER A 103 0.46 -8.27 -5.42
C SER A 103 -0.64 -9.08 -4.77
N ASN A 104 -0.91 -10.25 -5.36
CA ASN A 104 -1.82 -11.23 -4.83
C ASN A 104 -1.21 -12.63 -4.94
N SER A 105 -1.31 -13.41 -3.86
CA SER A 105 -0.81 -14.78 -3.82
C SER A 105 -1.96 -15.78 -3.84
N PRO A 106 -2.03 -16.67 -4.84
CA PRO A 106 -2.85 -17.86 -4.75
C PRO A 106 -2.15 -18.85 -3.81
N GLY A 107 -2.55 -18.91 -2.56
CA GLY A 107 -2.00 -19.84 -1.58
C GLY A 107 -2.59 -19.64 -0.20
N PRO A 108 -2.33 -20.58 0.73
CA PRO A 108 -2.74 -20.40 2.12
C PRO A 108 -2.15 -19.10 2.68
N PRO A 109 -2.83 -18.40 3.60
CA PRO A 109 -2.40 -17.12 4.17
C PRO A 109 -1.15 -17.23 5.08
N LEU A 110 -0.34 -18.27 4.88
CA LEU A 110 0.87 -18.54 5.62
C LEU A 110 2.02 -17.78 4.97
N GLY A 111 2.45 -16.69 5.62
CA GLY A 111 3.61 -15.92 5.21
C GLY A 111 3.32 -14.44 4.96
N ARG A 112 4.26 -13.79 4.27
CA ARG A 112 4.21 -12.37 3.89
C ARG A 112 4.40 -12.21 2.38
N LEU A 113 3.86 -11.15 1.81
CA LEU A 113 4.15 -10.73 0.46
C LEU A 113 5.18 -9.61 0.49
N SER A 114 6.20 -9.74 -0.34
CA SER A 114 7.26 -8.75 -0.47
C SER A 114 7.29 -8.21 -1.87
N ILE A 115 7.21 -6.89 -2.01
CA ILE A 115 7.38 -6.20 -3.27
C ILE A 115 8.72 -5.46 -3.21
N SER A 116 9.54 -5.65 -4.24
CA SER A 116 10.83 -4.97 -4.39
C SER A 116 10.89 -4.29 -5.74
N VAL A 117 11.62 -3.18 -5.82
CA VAL A 117 11.92 -2.48 -7.07
C VAL A 117 13.42 -2.39 -7.19
N THR A 118 14.02 -3.02 -8.20
CA THR A 118 15.48 -3.05 -8.41
C THR A 118 15.83 -2.59 -9.81
N ARG A 119 17.11 -2.28 -10.07
CA ARG A 119 17.58 -2.23 -11.46
C ARG A 119 17.59 -3.67 -12.02
N PRO A 120 17.23 -3.86 -13.30
CA PRO A 120 17.21 -5.18 -13.93
C PRO A 120 18.61 -5.80 -14.03
#